data_AF-A0AB72UC42-F1
#
_entry.id   AF-A0AB72UC42-F1
#
_cell.length_a   1.000
_cell.length_b   1.000
_cell.length_c   1.000
_cell.angle_alpha   90.00
_cell.angle_beta   90.00
_cell.angle_gamma   90.00
#
_symmetry.space_group_name_H-M   'P 1'
#
loop_
_entity.id
_entity.type
_entity.pdbx_description
1 polymer ?
#
loop_
_entity_poly.entity_id
_entity_poly.type
_entity_poly.pdbx_seq_one_letter_code
_entity_poly.pdbx_strand_id
1 'polypeptide(L)'
;MLRFKQILLPVLGLVAGLFAGIMPVDAAAQNLSQVLYRFEDRPLVLGKYGAVADFQGRLFVAAASCKRGSTSAYGATDGIVGAKTRNAIMDLQPCLDPSVKAAIGGANPGAITVGLWRLLMPAEQPFPDAITRANHLTFALEGTDYDAIQFNFCQSRNPRSGKRYLEGDPWCYTNDPNAYLTWGPRGATAGAGAEIQQIVFAAEWANPGLLNAVFGPHTDAIHRLALGNNQSAFDILCAIWIDPKRRADFTERFARYGALPEVQRAYRRVYDAANADGGKIARFFKIYAALKPVIGRDPTEIDLAYFIDMATHGMAPPGNVSDLSAKMVKFASRTRKVPSPGELRRQLAAWLPSQHKYNDRIARDAIFLIDDPEITLSDTHRRIWQQRSGLKASDFGLSDHRYVSDYPVAAPTGFEKIERFYTVLPEDKRACPANVRKSRRP
;
A
#
# COMPACT_ATOMS: atom_id res chain seq x y z
N MET A 1 59.81 -54.50 11.66
CA MET A 1 59.46 -55.18 12.93
C MET A 1 57.98 -54.96 13.21
N LEU A 2 57.21 -56.06 13.33
CA LEU A 2 55.94 -56.27 14.09
C LEU A 2 54.90 -55.13 14.15
N ARG A 3 53.57 -55.29 14.02
CA ARG A 3 52.63 -56.42 13.92
C ARG A 3 51.23 -55.83 13.68
N PHE A 4 50.51 -56.36 12.70
CA PHE A 4 49.14 -56.89 12.82
C PHE A 4 48.43 -56.73 14.19
N LYS A 5 47.19 -56.20 14.18
CA LYS A 5 45.95 -57.01 14.36
C LYS A 5 44.66 -56.20 14.17
N GLN A 6 43.80 -56.77 13.32
CA GLN A 6 42.37 -56.53 13.16
C GLN A 6 41.61 -56.68 14.49
N ILE A 7 40.38 -56.14 14.58
CA ILE A 7 39.20 -56.87 15.08
C ILE A 7 37.88 -56.11 14.77
N LEU A 8 37.02 -56.84 14.03
CA LEU A 8 35.56 -56.89 13.95
C LEU A 8 34.67 -55.67 13.58
N LEU A 9 34.05 -55.80 12.39
CA LEU A 9 32.61 -55.55 12.14
C LEU A 9 31.79 -56.79 12.58
N PRO A 10 30.52 -56.64 13.04
CA PRO A 10 29.34 -56.81 12.15
C PRO A 10 28.23 -55.75 12.41
N VAL A 11 27.59 -55.18 11.38
CA VAL A 11 26.36 -55.62 10.68
C VAL A 11 25.07 -55.63 11.55
N LEU A 12 24.05 -54.93 11.02
CA LEU A 12 22.59 -55.01 11.24
C LEU A 12 21.93 -54.20 12.38
N GLY A 13 21.14 -53.19 11.97
CA GLY A 13 20.20 -52.44 12.80
C GLY A 13 19.33 -51.50 11.96
N LEU A 14 18.42 -52.07 11.20
CA LEU A 14 17.47 -51.41 10.29
C LEU A 14 16.24 -50.95 11.10
N VAL A 15 16.05 -49.64 11.31
CA VAL A 15 14.72 -49.08 11.64
C VAL A 15 14.53 -47.74 10.92
N ALA A 16 13.41 -47.69 10.20
CA ALA A 16 12.90 -46.62 9.39
C ALA A 16 12.79 -45.26 10.10
N GLY A 17 13.05 -44.21 9.34
CA GLY A 17 12.78 -42.82 9.70
C GLY A 17 12.53 -42.00 8.44
N LEU A 18 11.47 -42.36 7.72
CA LEU A 18 10.83 -41.53 6.69
C LEU A 18 10.40 -40.20 7.33
N PHE A 19 11.25 -39.19 7.26
CA PHE A 19 10.83 -37.80 7.28
C PHE A 19 11.07 -37.21 5.89
N ALA A 20 10.36 -37.78 4.92
CA ALA A 20 9.90 -36.99 3.79
C ALA A 20 8.92 -35.95 4.34
N GLY A 21 9.47 -34.84 4.83
CA GLY A 21 8.72 -33.61 5.04
C GLY A 21 8.29 -33.10 3.67
N ILE A 22 7.26 -33.73 3.11
CA ILE A 22 6.47 -33.15 2.03
C ILE A 22 5.79 -31.96 2.67
N MET A 23 6.43 -30.80 2.61
CA MET A 23 5.69 -29.55 2.70
C MET A 23 4.62 -29.62 1.62
N PRO A 24 3.36 -29.32 1.93
CA PRO A 24 2.40 -29.05 0.89
C PRO A 24 2.85 -27.72 0.28
N VAL A 25 3.71 -27.80 -0.75
CA VAL A 25 3.62 -26.81 -1.80
C VAL A 25 2.25 -27.09 -2.38
N ASP A 26 1.26 -26.26 -2.03
CA ASP A 26 0.02 -26.18 -2.78
C ASP A 26 0.40 -25.77 -4.21
N ALA A 27 0.82 -26.75 -4.99
CA ALA A 27 0.86 -26.71 -6.43
C ALA A 27 -0.59 -26.87 -6.91
N ALA A 28 -1.48 -25.97 -6.45
CA ALA A 28 -2.62 -25.61 -7.25
C ALA A 28 -2.05 -25.24 -8.62
N ALA A 29 -2.42 -25.98 -9.67
CA ALA A 29 -1.97 -25.72 -11.04
C ALA A 29 -2.17 -24.23 -11.32
N GLN A 30 -1.07 -23.47 -11.29
CA GLN A 30 -1.18 -22.03 -11.21
C GLN A 30 -1.72 -21.51 -12.54
N ASN A 31 -2.85 -20.83 -12.47
CA ASN A 31 -3.53 -20.33 -13.66
C ASN A 31 -2.67 -19.23 -14.31
N LEU A 32 -1.86 -19.60 -15.31
CA LEU A 32 -0.99 -18.68 -16.04
C LEU A 32 -1.77 -17.55 -16.75
N SER A 33 -3.05 -17.77 -17.03
CA SER A 33 -3.94 -16.77 -17.62
C SER A 33 -4.54 -15.78 -16.60
N GLN A 34 -4.32 -16.00 -15.29
CA GLN A 34 -4.78 -15.09 -14.25
C GLN A 34 -4.21 -13.69 -14.48
N VAL A 35 -5.12 -12.73 -14.59
CA VAL A 35 -4.79 -11.30 -14.69
C VAL A 35 -4.27 -10.80 -13.35
N LEU A 36 -3.12 -10.15 -13.38
CA LEU A 36 -2.53 -9.40 -12.28
C LEU A 36 -2.91 -7.92 -12.38
N TYR A 37 -2.87 -7.35 -13.59
CA TYR A 37 -3.25 -5.95 -13.84
C TYR A 37 -3.85 -5.80 -15.23
N ARG A 38 -4.88 -4.97 -15.35
CA ARG A 38 -5.54 -4.66 -16.62
C ARG A 38 -5.86 -3.17 -16.72
N PHE A 39 -5.43 -2.59 -17.84
CA PHE A 39 -5.80 -1.23 -18.20
C PHE A 39 -7.13 -1.22 -18.97
N GLU A 40 -8.18 -0.69 -18.35
CA GLU A 40 -9.50 -0.39 -18.94
C GLU A 40 -9.70 1.15 -18.96
N ASP A 41 -8.91 1.85 -19.77
CA ASP A 41 -8.94 3.31 -19.99
C ASP A 41 -8.39 4.20 -18.86
N ARG A 42 -8.28 3.70 -17.63
CA ARG A 42 -7.67 4.41 -16.50
C ARG A 42 -6.28 3.86 -16.15
N PRO A 43 -5.21 4.68 -16.15
CA PRO A 43 -3.89 4.21 -15.76
C PRO A 43 -3.87 3.73 -14.31
N LEU A 44 -3.25 2.59 -14.07
CA LEU A 44 -3.03 2.06 -12.72
C LEU A 44 -1.66 2.54 -12.24
N VAL A 45 -1.64 3.42 -11.26
CA VAL A 45 -0.40 3.94 -10.68
C VAL A 45 0.05 2.97 -9.59
N LEU A 46 1.11 2.19 -9.84
CA LEU A 46 1.56 1.08 -8.97
C LEU A 46 2.89 1.35 -8.25
N GLY A 47 3.57 2.44 -8.60
CA GLY A 47 4.74 2.96 -7.90
C GLY A 47 6.03 2.58 -8.61
N LYS A 48 6.97 3.52 -8.66
CA LYS A 48 8.20 3.37 -9.46
C LYS A 48 9.30 2.56 -8.76
N TYR A 49 9.14 2.33 -7.46
CA TYR A 49 10.08 1.54 -6.64
C TYR A 49 9.66 0.07 -6.51
N GLY A 50 8.55 -0.32 -7.14
CA GLY A 50 8.00 -1.68 -7.06
C GLY A 50 8.41 -2.58 -8.21
N ALA A 51 8.17 -3.88 -8.06
CA ALA A 51 8.46 -4.90 -9.07
C ALA A 51 7.75 -4.69 -10.41
N VAL A 52 6.68 -3.89 -10.45
CA VAL A 52 5.98 -3.53 -11.69
C VAL A 52 6.86 -2.64 -12.58
N ALA A 53 7.62 -1.71 -12.00
CA ALA A 53 8.54 -0.88 -12.76
C ALA A 53 9.67 -1.74 -13.39
N ASP A 54 10.20 -2.71 -12.64
CA ASP A 54 11.16 -3.70 -13.17
C ASP A 54 10.55 -4.52 -14.32
N PHE A 55 9.31 -4.96 -14.15
CA PHE A 55 8.55 -5.68 -15.18
C PHE A 55 8.38 -4.83 -16.44
N GLN A 56 8.01 -3.55 -16.31
CA GLN A 56 7.92 -2.63 -17.45
C GLN A 56 9.25 -2.53 -18.20
N GLY A 57 10.38 -2.43 -17.49
CA GLY A 57 11.70 -2.38 -18.12
C GLY A 57 11.97 -3.58 -19.02
N ARG A 58 11.69 -4.78 -18.51
CA ARG A 58 11.88 -6.04 -19.26
C ARG A 58 10.89 -6.19 -20.40
N LEU A 59 9.63 -5.85 -20.16
CA LEU A 59 8.59 -5.85 -21.19
C LEU A 59 8.93 -4.90 -22.33
N PHE A 60 9.38 -3.67 -22.04
CA PHE A 60 9.67 -2.67 -23.06
C PHE A 60 10.87 -3.08 -23.92
N VAL A 61 11.90 -3.66 -23.31
CA VAL A 61 13.04 -4.24 -24.04
C VAL A 61 12.59 -5.39 -24.94
N ALA A 62 11.79 -6.33 -24.41
CA ALA A 62 11.31 -7.48 -25.18
C ALA A 62 10.40 -7.04 -26.36
N ALA A 63 9.49 -6.10 -26.13
CA ALA A 63 8.59 -5.55 -27.15
C ALA A 63 9.37 -4.75 -28.22
N ALA A 64 10.34 -3.94 -27.81
CA ALA A 64 11.19 -3.19 -28.74
C ALA A 64 12.02 -4.13 -29.63
N SER A 65 12.58 -5.19 -29.04
CA SER A 65 13.30 -6.23 -29.78
C SER A 65 12.39 -6.92 -30.81
N CYS A 66 11.18 -7.33 -30.39
CA CYS A 66 10.19 -7.95 -31.26
C CYS A 66 9.83 -7.07 -32.47
N LYS A 67 9.61 -5.77 -32.25
CA LYS A 67 9.24 -4.81 -33.30
C LYS A 67 10.44 -4.23 -34.07
N ARG A 68 11.68 -4.59 -33.71
CA ARG A 68 12.90 -3.95 -34.21
C ARG A 68 12.86 -2.42 -34.04
N GLY A 69 12.38 -1.97 -32.87
CA GLY A 69 12.19 -0.56 -32.52
C GLY A 69 12.99 -0.13 -31.29
N SER A 70 12.62 1.03 -30.73
CA SER A 70 13.23 1.61 -29.52
C SER A 70 12.32 1.47 -28.32
N THR A 71 12.90 1.24 -27.14
CA THR A 71 12.18 1.24 -25.85
C THR A 71 11.53 2.60 -25.54
N SER A 72 12.06 3.69 -26.10
CA SER A 72 11.50 5.04 -25.92
C SER A 72 10.06 5.18 -26.41
N ALA A 73 9.60 4.31 -27.32
CA ALA A 73 8.21 4.27 -27.78
C ALA A 73 7.22 3.95 -26.64
N TYR A 74 7.68 3.26 -25.59
CA TYR A 74 6.85 2.82 -24.46
C TYR A 74 7.00 3.70 -23.21
N GLY A 75 7.87 4.71 -23.23
CA GLY A 75 8.04 5.67 -22.13
C GLY A 75 8.95 5.18 -21.00
N ALA A 76 8.76 5.77 -19.81
CA ALA A 76 9.55 5.44 -18.63
C ALA A 76 8.99 4.21 -17.90
N THR A 77 9.86 3.55 -17.12
CA THR A 77 9.50 2.46 -16.20
C THR A 77 9.06 3.05 -14.87
N ASP A 78 7.92 3.71 -14.87
CA ASP A 78 7.40 4.51 -13.74
C ASP A 78 6.41 3.74 -12.85
N GLY A 79 6.17 2.46 -13.15
CA GLY A 79 5.18 1.64 -12.46
C GLY A 79 3.74 2.00 -12.82
N ILE A 80 3.50 2.78 -13.87
CA ILE A 80 2.14 3.13 -14.34
C ILE A 80 1.70 2.16 -15.43
N VAL A 81 0.78 1.24 -15.10
CA VAL A 81 0.17 0.33 -16.08
C VAL A 81 -0.91 1.08 -16.84
N GLY A 82 -0.57 1.52 -18.06
CA GLY A 82 -1.46 2.28 -18.93
C GLY A 82 -1.42 1.84 -20.38
N ALA A 83 -1.89 2.71 -21.28
CA ALA A 83 -1.91 2.45 -22.72
C ALA A 83 -0.54 2.03 -23.29
N LYS A 84 0.56 2.61 -22.79
CA LYS A 84 1.92 2.25 -23.25
C LYS A 84 2.32 0.83 -22.85
N THR A 85 2.01 0.42 -21.61
CA THR A 85 2.21 -0.97 -21.15
C THR A 85 1.35 -1.94 -21.95
N ARG A 86 0.07 -1.61 -22.17
CA ARG A 86 -0.82 -2.39 -23.04
C ARG A 86 -0.22 -2.55 -24.44
N ASN A 87 0.25 -1.46 -25.06
CA ASN A 87 0.84 -1.50 -26.39
C ASN A 87 2.10 -2.37 -26.43
N ALA A 88 3.00 -2.25 -25.44
CA ALA A 88 4.18 -3.11 -25.36
C ALA A 88 3.83 -4.60 -25.26
N ILE A 89 2.78 -4.96 -24.50
CA ILE A 89 2.28 -6.35 -24.44
C ILE A 89 1.78 -6.80 -25.80
N MET A 90 0.99 -5.96 -26.48
CA MET A 90 0.46 -6.25 -27.81
C MET A 90 1.57 -6.39 -28.85
N ASP A 91 2.63 -5.58 -28.75
CA ASP A 91 3.78 -5.59 -29.65
C ASP A 91 4.72 -6.76 -29.40
N LEU A 92 4.76 -7.33 -28.18
CA LEU A 92 5.50 -8.55 -27.88
C LEU A 92 4.80 -9.81 -28.42
N GLN A 93 3.47 -9.85 -28.40
CA GLN A 93 2.69 -11.05 -28.72
C GLN A 93 3.02 -11.74 -30.07
N PRO A 94 3.29 -11.03 -31.18
CA PRO A 94 3.61 -11.66 -32.47
C PRO A 94 4.91 -12.47 -32.46
N CYS A 95 5.83 -12.21 -31.54
CA CYS A 95 7.11 -12.92 -31.43
C CYS A 95 7.05 -14.14 -30.50
N LEU A 96 5.91 -14.41 -29.87
CA LEU A 96 5.75 -15.57 -28.99
C LEU A 96 5.19 -16.75 -29.78
N ASP A 97 5.67 -17.96 -29.45
CA ASP A 97 5.06 -19.19 -29.95
C ASP A 97 3.55 -19.22 -29.65
N PRO A 98 2.70 -19.73 -30.58
CA PRO A 98 1.25 -19.75 -30.37
C PRO A 98 0.82 -20.45 -29.08
N SER A 99 1.51 -21.53 -28.69
CA SER A 99 1.27 -22.27 -27.45
C SER A 99 1.60 -21.42 -26.20
N VAL A 100 2.72 -20.70 -26.23
CA VAL A 100 3.12 -19.77 -25.15
C VAL A 100 2.12 -18.62 -25.05
N LYS A 101 1.76 -18.01 -26.20
CA LYS A 101 0.75 -16.94 -26.26
C LYS A 101 -0.58 -17.38 -25.67
N ALA A 102 -1.05 -18.58 -25.98
CA ALA A 102 -2.28 -19.13 -25.41
C ALA A 102 -2.14 -19.32 -23.89
N ALA A 103 -1.04 -19.91 -23.43
CA ALA A 103 -0.80 -20.21 -22.02
C ALA A 103 -0.71 -18.97 -21.13
N ILE A 104 -0.06 -17.90 -21.60
CA ILE A 104 0.10 -16.66 -20.82
C ILE A 104 -1.14 -15.76 -20.85
N GLY A 105 -2.28 -16.26 -21.32
CA GLY A 105 -3.54 -15.53 -21.33
C GLY A 105 -3.76 -14.71 -22.60
N GLY A 106 -3.54 -15.30 -23.78
CA GLY A 106 -3.88 -14.68 -25.06
C GLY A 106 -5.35 -14.22 -25.18
N ALA A 107 -6.24 -14.76 -24.35
CA ALA A 107 -7.63 -14.30 -24.19
C ALA A 107 -7.78 -12.96 -23.43
N ASN A 108 -6.71 -12.44 -22.84
CA ASN A 108 -6.66 -11.19 -22.07
C ASN A 108 -5.69 -10.19 -22.74
N PRO A 109 -5.97 -9.71 -23.96
CA PRO A 109 -5.04 -8.88 -24.72
C PRO A 109 -4.67 -7.60 -23.96
N GLY A 110 -3.37 -7.37 -23.80
CA GLY A 110 -2.85 -6.17 -23.13
C GLY A 110 -2.87 -6.19 -21.59
N ALA A 111 -3.27 -7.30 -20.97
CA ALA A 111 -3.21 -7.47 -19.52
C ALA A 111 -1.87 -8.06 -19.08
N ILE A 112 -1.41 -7.68 -17.89
CA ILE A 112 -0.30 -8.35 -17.21
C ILE A 112 -0.89 -9.59 -16.55
N THR A 113 -0.45 -10.78 -16.95
CA THR A 113 -0.88 -12.07 -16.39
C THR A 113 0.24 -12.75 -15.61
N VAL A 114 -0.09 -13.77 -14.81
CA VAL A 114 0.90 -14.62 -14.13
C VAL A 114 1.89 -15.22 -15.13
N GLY A 115 1.41 -15.70 -16.28
CA GLY A 115 2.25 -16.29 -17.32
C GLY A 115 3.18 -15.28 -17.97
N LEU A 116 2.69 -14.07 -18.28
CA LEU A 116 3.52 -13.02 -18.86
C LEU A 116 4.56 -12.52 -17.86
N TRP A 117 4.19 -12.41 -16.58
CA TRP A 117 5.13 -12.07 -15.51
C TRP A 117 6.28 -13.07 -15.47
N ARG A 118 5.97 -14.36 -15.41
CA ARG A 118 6.98 -15.44 -15.37
C ARG A 118 7.86 -15.51 -16.60
N LEU A 119 7.30 -15.17 -17.76
CA LEU A 119 8.06 -15.14 -19.01
C LEU A 119 9.17 -14.08 -18.97
N LEU A 120 8.91 -12.94 -18.32
CA LEU A 120 9.80 -11.78 -18.35
C LEU A 120 10.67 -11.66 -17.09
N MET A 121 10.16 -12.04 -15.93
CA MET A 121 10.79 -11.80 -14.63
C MET A 121 11.67 -12.98 -14.18
N PRO A 122 12.75 -12.72 -13.42
CA PRO A 122 13.52 -13.79 -12.78
C PRO A 122 12.65 -14.65 -11.86
N ALA A 123 13.02 -15.92 -11.68
CA ALA A 123 12.26 -16.86 -10.86
C ALA A 123 12.20 -16.44 -9.38
N GLU A 124 13.23 -15.72 -8.91
CA GLU A 124 13.36 -15.20 -7.56
C GLU A 124 12.46 -13.98 -7.30
N GLN A 125 11.89 -13.37 -8.35
CA GLN A 125 10.99 -12.23 -8.24
C GLN A 125 9.54 -12.68 -8.49
N PRO A 126 8.83 -13.12 -7.42
CA PRO A 126 7.48 -13.65 -7.57
C PRO A 126 6.54 -12.59 -8.14
N PHE A 127 5.48 -13.04 -8.81
CA PHE A 127 4.41 -12.14 -9.21
C PHE A 127 3.70 -11.56 -7.98
N PRO A 128 3.12 -10.34 -8.09
CA PRO A 128 2.39 -9.71 -6.98
C PRO A 128 1.22 -10.57 -6.50
N ASP A 129 1.25 -10.93 -5.22
CA ASP A 129 0.16 -11.64 -4.56
C ASP A 129 -1.06 -10.72 -4.32
N ALA A 130 -2.12 -11.26 -3.71
CA ALA A 130 -3.34 -10.49 -3.44
C ALA A 130 -3.09 -9.29 -2.51
N ILE A 131 -2.23 -9.43 -1.51
CA ILE A 131 -1.88 -8.35 -0.58
C ILE A 131 -1.13 -7.23 -1.31
N THR A 132 -0.16 -7.59 -2.15
CA THR A 132 0.59 -6.63 -2.95
C THR A 132 -0.31 -5.88 -3.93
N ARG A 133 -1.21 -6.60 -4.62
CA ARG A 133 -2.17 -6.00 -5.56
C ARG A 133 -3.20 -5.11 -4.86
N ALA A 134 -3.67 -5.50 -3.69
CA ALA A 134 -4.52 -4.68 -2.84
C ALA A 134 -3.82 -3.39 -2.36
N ASN A 135 -2.55 -3.49 -1.98
CA ASN A 135 -1.72 -2.34 -1.63
C ASN A 135 -1.51 -1.38 -2.80
N HIS A 136 -1.31 -1.92 -4.00
CA HIS A 136 -1.23 -1.13 -5.23
C HIS A 136 -2.54 -0.37 -5.51
N LEU A 137 -3.69 -0.97 -5.24
CA LEU A 137 -4.98 -0.27 -5.35
C LEU A 137 -5.06 0.88 -4.34
N THR A 138 -4.69 0.65 -3.07
CA THR A 138 -4.63 1.73 -2.06
C THR A 138 -3.69 2.84 -2.51
N PHE A 139 -2.50 2.50 -2.99
CA PHE A 139 -1.52 3.46 -3.49
C PHE A 139 -2.05 4.31 -4.64
N ALA A 140 -2.76 3.70 -5.60
CA ALA A 140 -3.39 4.42 -6.71
C ALA A 140 -4.45 5.44 -6.24
N LEU A 141 -4.98 5.30 -5.03
CA LEU A 141 -5.94 6.22 -4.41
C LEU A 141 -5.28 7.31 -3.55
N GLU A 142 -4.03 7.10 -3.09
CA GLU A 142 -3.23 8.09 -2.36
C GLU A 142 -2.49 9.05 -3.29
N GLY A 143 -1.84 8.50 -4.32
CA GLY A 143 -1.13 9.28 -5.34
C GLY A 143 0.21 9.90 -4.90
N THR A 144 0.80 9.47 -3.79
CA THR A 144 2.13 9.91 -3.32
C THR A 144 3.09 8.74 -3.13
N ASP A 145 4.18 8.69 -3.90
CA ASP A 145 5.22 7.64 -3.77
C ASP A 145 6.29 8.05 -2.74
N TYR A 146 7.30 7.19 -2.53
CA TYR A 146 8.35 7.38 -1.54
C TYR A 146 9.23 8.62 -1.75
N ASP A 147 9.21 9.24 -2.92
CA ASP A 147 10.05 10.41 -3.21
C ASP A 147 9.31 11.74 -3.14
N ALA A 148 8.03 11.73 -2.80
CA ALA A 148 7.22 12.92 -2.70
C ALA A 148 6.76 13.16 -1.27
N ILE A 149 7.07 14.34 -0.75
CA ILE A 149 6.49 14.83 0.51
C ILE A 149 5.58 16.02 0.24
N GLN A 150 4.54 16.14 1.05
CA GLN A 150 3.63 17.27 1.04
C GLN A 150 3.63 17.94 2.41
N PHE A 151 4.03 19.20 2.47
CA PHE A 151 3.82 20.03 3.65
C PHE A 151 2.36 20.46 3.71
N ASN A 152 1.70 20.16 4.82
CA ASN A 152 0.26 20.40 5.00
C ASN A 152 -0.04 21.76 5.64
N PHE A 153 0.99 22.58 5.88
CA PHE A 153 0.82 23.95 6.36
C PHE A 153 0.12 24.82 5.31
N CYS A 154 -0.98 25.44 5.72
CA CYS A 154 -1.69 26.44 4.93
C CYS A 154 -2.05 25.99 3.50
N GLN A 155 -2.33 24.70 3.31
CA GLN A 155 -2.51 24.08 2.00
C GLN A 155 -3.84 24.42 1.32
N SER A 156 -4.82 24.90 2.08
CA SER A 156 -6.12 25.28 1.56
C SER A 156 -6.11 26.73 1.09
N ARG A 157 -6.83 26.99 0.00
CA ARG A 157 -7.09 28.37 -0.46
C ARG A 157 -8.01 29.06 0.54
N ASN A 158 -7.75 30.34 0.81
CA ASN A 158 -8.66 31.18 1.57
C ASN A 158 -9.97 31.33 0.77
N PRO A 159 -11.15 31.01 1.36
CA PRO A 159 -12.44 31.09 0.66
C PRO A 159 -12.80 32.47 0.11
N ARG A 160 -12.23 33.54 0.69
CA ARG A 160 -12.50 34.93 0.29
C ARG A 160 -11.58 35.41 -0.83
N SER A 161 -10.28 35.16 -0.72
CA SER A 161 -9.29 35.67 -1.68
C SER A 161 -8.97 34.67 -2.80
N GLY A 162 -9.31 33.40 -2.61
CA GLY A 162 -8.88 32.31 -3.49
C GLY A 162 -7.39 31.98 -3.42
N LYS A 163 -6.59 32.67 -2.60
CA LYS A 163 -5.13 32.49 -2.51
C LYS A 163 -4.71 31.62 -1.32
N ARG A 164 -3.56 30.95 -1.44
CA ARG A 164 -2.87 30.28 -0.32
C ARG A 164 -1.95 31.24 0.43
N TYR A 165 -1.52 30.83 1.61
CA TYR A 165 -0.58 31.61 2.44
C TYR A 165 0.72 31.97 1.71
N LEU A 166 1.37 30.96 1.10
CA LEU A 166 2.60 31.18 0.32
C LEU A 166 2.37 31.96 -0.99
N GLU A 167 1.11 32.14 -1.42
CA GLU A 167 0.72 33.02 -2.54
C GLU A 167 0.46 34.47 -2.06
N GLY A 168 0.77 34.78 -0.80
CA GLY A 168 0.66 36.11 -0.20
C GLY A 168 -0.62 36.35 0.60
N ASP A 169 -1.44 35.33 0.89
CA ASP A 169 -2.59 35.51 1.77
C ASP A 169 -2.15 35.68 3.24
N PRO A 170 -2.66 36.68 3.97
CA PRO A 170 -2.28 36.89 5.37
C PRO A 170 -2.80 35.81 6.32
N TRP A 171 -3.78 35.01 5.88
CA TRP A 171 -4.44 33.97 6.66
C TRP A 171 -4.05 32.58 6.20
N CYS A 172 -3.66 31.75 7.15
CA CYS A 172 -3.35 30.35 6.91
C CYS A 172 -4.62 29.49 7.00
N TYR A 173 -4.91 28.69 5.97
CA TYR A 173 -6.02 27.75 5.97
C TYR A 173 -5.53 26.30 5.75
N THR A 174 -5.95 25.38 6.62
CA THR A 174 -5.66 23.94 6.48
C THR A 174 -6.89 23.11 6.82
N ASN A 175 -7.11 22.03 6.07
CA ASN A 175 -8.11 21.01 6.37
C ASN A 175 -7.61 19.97 7.39
N ASP A 176 -6.31 19.91 7.66
CA ASP A 176 -5.71 19.02 8.65
C ASP A 176 -4.72 19.79 9.54
N PRO A 177 -5.18 20.31 10.70
CA PRO A 177 -4.34 21.09 11.59
C PRO A 177 -3.37 20.24 12.42
N ASN A 178 -3.42 18.91 12.31
CA ASN A 178 -2.66 18.00 13.17
C ASN A 178 -1.67 17.10 12.42
N ALA A 179 -1.74 17.05 11.09
CA ALA A 179 -0.71 16.47 10.23
C ALA A 179 0.03 17.57 9.49
N TYR A 180 1.34 17.69 9.72
CA TYR A 180 2.16 18.81 9.18
C TYR A 180 2.94 18.45 7.92
N LEU A 181 3.20 17.15 7.75
CA LEU A 181 3.86 16.58 6.58
C LEU A 181 3.18 15.25 6.26
N THR A 182 2.90 15.00 4.99
CA THR A 182 2.42 13.72 4.46
C THR A 182 3.44 13.13 3.50
N TRP A 183 3.65 11.82 3.54
CA TRP A 183 4.67 11.13 2.75
C TRP A 183 4.32 9.67 2.45
N GLY A 184 4.72 9.22 1.26
CA GLY A 184 4.83 7.80 0.93
C GLY A 184 3.52 7.12 0.54
N PRO A 185 3.57 5.83 0.18
CA PRO A 185 2.49 5.15 -0.56
C PRO A 185 1.15 5.02 0.16
N ARG A 186 1.12 5.21 1.48
CA ARG A 186 -0.10 5.17 2.30
C ARG A 186 -0.40 6.52 2.97
N GLY A 187 0.30 7.58 2.58
CA GLY A 187 0.07 8.92 3.12
C GLY A 187 0.45 9.07 4.60
N ALA A 188 1.58 8.52 5.02
CA ALA A 188 2.08 8.63 6.39
C ALA A 188 2.20 10.08 6.83
N THR A 189 1.77 10.38 8.06
CA THR A 189 1.74 11.74 8.59
C THR A 189 2.77 11.98 9.71
N ALA A 190 3.38 13.18 9.74
CA ALA A 190 4.10 13.70 10.90
C ALA A 190 3.22 14.65 11.71
N GLY A 191 3.25 14.55 13.03
CA GLY A 191 2.38 15.29 13.93
C GLY A 191 1.63 14.37 14.88
N ALA A 192 0.30 14.48 14.95
CA ALA A 192 -0.50 13.72 15.91
C ALA A 192 -0.44 12.20 15.67
N GLY A 193 -0.47 11.76 14.40
CA GLY A 193 -0.38 10.35 14.01
C GLY A 193 1.00 9.73 14.20
N ALA A 194 2.06 10.56 14.13
CA ALA A 194 3.46 10.17 14.30
C ALA A 194 3.94 8.99 13.43
N GLU A 195 3.33 8.75 12.28
CA GLU A 195 3.68 7.63 11.39
C GLU A 195 5.04 7.85 10.72
N ILE A 196 5.29 9.06 10.19
CA ILE A 196 6.61 9.40 9.64
C ILE A 196 7.70 9.26 10.72
N GLN A 197 7.39 9.68 11.96
CA GLN A 197 8.32 9.63 13.08
C GLN A 197 8.65 8.17 13.45
N GLN A 198 7.65 7.29 13.43
CA GLN A 198 7.82 5.84 13.59
C GLN A 198 8.69 5.24 12.49
N ILE A 199 8.45 5.59 11.23
CA ILE A 199 9.20 5.05 10.09
C ILE A 199 10.66 5.49 10.14
N VAL A 200 10.89 6.78 10.39
CA VAL A 200 12.23 7.35 10.55
C VAL A 200 12.98 6.66 11.69
N PHE A 201 12.34 6.51 12.85
CA PHE A 201 12.92 5.82 13.99
C PHE A 201 13.26 4.36 13.66
N ALA A 202 12.33 3.62 13.06
CA ALA A 202 12.53 2.20 12.72
C ALA A 202 13.65 1.99 11.70
N ALA A 203 13.76 2.88 10.70
CA ALA A 203 14.80 2.82 9.69
C ALA A 203 16.19 3.14 10.26
N GLU A 204 16.30 4.21 11.06
CA GLU A 204 17.57 4.60 11.72
C GLU A 204 18.00 3.55 12.75
N TRP A 205 17.07 3.03 13.55
CA TRP A 205 17.37 1.98 14.53
C TRP A 205 17.92 0.72 13.87
N ALA A 206 17.36 0.32 12.73
CA ALA A 206 17.83 -0.84 11.98
C ALA A 206 19.13 -0.56 11.19
N ASN A 207 19.44 0.71 10.89
CA ASN A 207 20.60 1.13 10.10
C ASN A 207 21.21 2.41 10.69
N PRO A 208 21.98 2.30 11.80
CA PRO A 208 22.53 3.48 12.47
C PRO A 208 23.41 4.33 11.54
N GLY A 209 23.20 5.64 11.54
CA GLY A 209 23.90 6.61 10.69
C GLY A 209 23.24 6.87 9.34
N LEU A 210 22.13 6.20 9.01
CA LEU A 210 21.37 6.39 7.77
C LEU A 210 20.90 7.85 7.62
N LEU A 211 20.36 8.43 8.70
CA LEU A 211 19.92 9.82 8.69
C LEU A 211 21.07 10.80 8.48
N ASN A 212 22.26 10.53 9.03
CA ASN A 212 23.44 11.35 8.81
C ASN A 212 23.89 11.30 7.34
N ALA A 213 23.93 10.10 6.77
CA ALA A 213 24.34 9.88 5.39
C ALA A 213 23.45 10.61 4.37
N VAL A 214 22.13 10.70 4.64
CA VAL A 214 21.17 11.30 3.69
C VAL A 214 20.87 12.76 3.98
N PHE A 215 20.58 13.10 5.23
CA PHE A 215 20.10 14.43 5.60
C PHE A 215 21.21 15.44 5.88
N GLY A 216 22.43 15.01 6.21
CA GLY A 216 23.57 15.89 6.47
C GLY A 216 23.21 17.06 7.41
N PRO A 217 23.16 18.32 6.93
CA PRO A 217 22.76 19.48 7.75
C PRO A 217 21.39 19.35 8.43
N HIS A 218 20.49 18.51 7.90
CA HIS A 218 19.15 18.29 8.43
C HIS A 218 19.04 17.14 9.44
N THR A 219 20.12 16.39 9.70
CA THR A 219 20.08 15.17 10.51
C THR A 219 19.58 15.42 11.92
N ASP A 220 20.09 16.46 12.59
CA ASP A 220 19.62 16.84 13.94
C ASP A 220 18.12 17.17 13.95
N ALA A 221 17.63 17.91 12.94
CA ALA A 221 16.20 18.22 12.83
C ALA A 221 15.34 16.96 12.66
N ILE A 222 15.81 15.96 11.91
CA ILE A 222 15.09 14.68 11.76
C ILE A 222 15.12 13.86 13.05
N HIS A 223 16.24 13.79 13.77
CA HIS A 223 16.28 13.13 15.09
C HIS A 223 15.30 13.77 16.07
N ARG A 224 15.30 15.11 16.15
CA ARG A 224 14.37 15.86 17.00
C ARG A 224 12.92 15.70 16.55
N LEU A 225 12.65 15.62 15.25
CA LEU A 225 11.32 15.29 14.73
C LEU A 225 10.87 13.89 15.16
N ALA A 226 11.72 12.88 14.97
CA ALA A 226 11.42 11.47 15.25
C ALA A 226 11.06 11.22 16.73
N LEU A 227 11.77 11.87 17.65
CA LEU A 227 11.56 11.73 19.10
C LEU A 227 10.62 12.80 19.70
N GLY A 228 10.28 13.81 18.91
CA GLY A 228 9.50 14.97 19.33
C GLY A 228 8.02 14.68 19.52
N ASN A 229 7.41 15.39 20.47
CA ASN A 229 5.95 15.44 20.60
C ASN A 229 5.28 16.22 19.43
N ASN A 230 3.94 16.24 19.39
CA ASN A 230 3.19 16.90 18.32
C ASN A 230 3.57 18.39 18.13
N GLN A 231 3.79 19.13 19.23
CA GLN A 231 4.21 20.53 19.15
C GLN A 231 5.62 20.67 18.54
N SER A 232 6.50 19.72 18.84
CA SER A 232 7.84 19.71 18.26
C SER A 232 7.81 19.44 16.77
N ALA A 233 7.00 18.47 16.33
CA ALA A 233 6.76 18.22 14.91
C ALA A 233 6.25 19.48 14.19
N PHE A 234 5.29 20.20 14.79
CA PHE A 234 4.80 21.48 14.25
C PHE A 234 5.94 22.49 14.07
N ASP A 235 6.69 22.77 15.15
CA ASP A 235 7.68 23.86 15.17
C ASP A 235 8.84 23.57 14.21
N ILE A 236 9.37 22.35 14.23
CA ILE A 236 10.49 21.92 13.38
C ILE A 236 10.08 21.96 11.90
N LEU A 237 8.94 21.36 11.54
CA LEU A 237 8.50 21.29 10.15
C LEU A 237 8.05 22.66 9.62
N CYS A 238 7.46 23.52 10.45
CA CYS A 238 7.10 24.88 10.05
C CYS A 238 8.35 25.72 9.77
N ALA A 239 9.39 25.60 10.61
CA ALA A 239 10.66 26.31 10.41
C ALA A 239 11.38 25.88 9.11
N ILE A 240 11.25 24.60 8.73
CA ILE A 240 11.73 24.11 7.43
C ILE A 240 10.85 24.65 6.29
N TRP A 241 9.53 24.58 6.46
CA TRP A 241 8.57 24.91 5.41
C TRP A 241 8.58 26.40 5.04
N ILE A 242 8.72 27.30 5.99
CA ILE A 242 8.60 28.74 5.73
C ILE A 242 9.79 29.30 4.93
N ASP A 243 10.97 28.69 5.06
CA ASP A 243 12.17 29.05 4.30
C ASP A 243 12.19 28.30 2.95
N PRO A 244 12.08 28.99 1.80
CA PRO A 244 12.04 28.33 0.49
C PRO A 244 13.28 27.50 0.17
N LYS A 245 14.48 27.93 0.58
CA LYS A 245 15.73 27.21 0.29
C LYS A 245 15.83 25.97 1.17
N ARG A 246 15.56 26.12 2.47
CA ARG A 246 15.55 25.01 3.43
C ARG A 246 14.50 23.96 3.07
N ARG A 247 13.31 24.40 2.65
CA ARG A 247 12.21 23.53 2.19
C ARG A 247 12.62 22.71 0.95
N ALA A 248 13.27 23.33 -0.02
CA ALA A 248 13.70 22.66 -1.24
C ALA A 248 14.78 21.59 -0.96
N ASP A 249 15.84 21.94 -0.22
CA ASP A 249 16.90 20.99 0.15
C ASP A 249 16.35 19.84 1.01
N PHE A 250 15.48 20.14 1.97
CA PHE A 250 14.81 19.12 2.77
C PHE A 250 13.98 18.16 1.91
N THR A 251 13.21 18.69 0.95
CA THR A 251 12.38 17.89 0.04
C THR A 251 13.23 16.94 -0.80
N GLU A 252 14.34 17.43 -1.37
CA GLU A 252 15.26 16.62 -2.17
C GLU A 252 15.94 15.51 -1.34
N ARG A 253 16.36 15.83 -0.11
CA ARG A 253 16.94 14.85 0.82
C ARG A 253 15.93 13.79 1.24
N PHE A 254 14.69 14.21 1.52
CA PHE A 254 13.62 13.28 1.86
C PHE A 254 13.30 12.35 0.69
N ALA A 255 13.35 12.87 -0.54
CA ALA A 255 13.18 12.06 -1.74
C ALA A 255 14.27 10.99 -1.87
N ARG A 256 15.55 11.37 -1.64
CA ARG A 256 16.67 10.41 -1.57
C ARG A 256 16.49 9.39 -0.45
N TYR A 257 16.03 9.83 0.72
CA TYR A 257 15.77 8.95 1.86
C TYR A 257 14.73 7.89 1.52
N GLY A 258 13.58 8.28 0.97
CA GLY A 258 12.52 7.34 0.61
C GLY A 258 12.87 6.39 -0.54
N ALA A 259 13.80 6.77 -1.42
CA ALA A 259 14.30 5.89 -2.47
C ALA A 259 15.12 4.70 -1.95
N LEU A 260 15.54 4.71 -0.68
CA LEU A 260 16.38 3.66 -0.10
C LEU A 260 15.57 2.39 0.27
N PRO A 261 16.03 1.18 -0.11
CA PRO A 261 15.31 -0.07 0.20
C PRO A 261 15.05 -0.30 1.69
N GLU A 262 16.00 0.09 2.56
CA GLU A 262 15.86 0.00 4.02
C GLU A 262 14.73 0.88 4.56
N VAL A 263 14.53 2.07 3.98
CA VAL A 263 13.45 2.98 4.35
C VAL A 263 12.11 2.42 3.88
N GLN A 264 12.04 1.88 2.67
CA GLN A 264 10.84 1.22 2.15
C GLN A 264 10.46 -0.03 2.96
N ARG A 265 11.44 -0.80 3.45
CA ARG A 265 11.22 -1.92 4.38
C ARG A 265 10.67 -1.42 5.73
N ALA A 266 11.25 -0.37 6.30
CA ALA A 266 10.75 0.22 7.55
C ALA A 266 9.32 0.74 7.38
N TYR A 267 9.02 1.42 6.27
CA TYR A 267 7.68 1.90 5.92
C TYR A 267 6.65 0.76 5.94
N ARG A 268 6.91 -0.31 5.17
CA ARG A 268 6.02 -1.48 5.13
C ARG A 268 5.81 -2.10 6.51
N ARG A 269 6.91 -2.31 7.25
CA ARG A 269 6.85 -2.89 8.60
C ARG A 269 6.00 -2.07 9.57
N VAL A 270 6.06 -0.73 9.51
CA VAL A 270 5.23 0.13 10.37
C VAL A 270 3.75 -0.07 10.04
N TYR A 271 3.37 -0.10 8.76
CA TYR A 271 1.98 -0.30 8.37
C TYR A 271 1.47 -1.72 8.66
N ASP A 272 2.32 -2.74 8.53
CA ASP A 272 1.96 -4.13 8.83
C ASP A 272 1.89 -4.43 10.34
N ALA A 273 2.33 -3.51 11.20
CA ALA A 273 2.40 -3.74 12.63
C ALA A 273 1.03 -3.86 13.31
N ALA A 274 0.96 -4.69 14.36
CA ALA A 274 -0.25 -4.94 15.15
C ALA A 274 -0.80 -3.69 15.86
N ASN A 275 0.04 -2.67 16.10
CA ASN A 275 -0.36 -1.38 16.69
C ASN A 275 -0.72 -0.33 15.62
N ALA A 276 -0.69 -0.69 14.33
CA ALA A 276 -0.99 0.17 13.20
C ALA A 276 -2.08 -0.46 12.30
N ASP A 277 -1.96 -0.31 10.97
CA ASP A 277 -2.94 -0.81 10.00
C ASP A 277 -3.08 -2.34 10.03
N GLY A 278 -1.99 -3.09 10.21
CA GLY A 278 -2.03 -4.55 10.34
C GLY A 278 -2.97 -5.01 11.46
N GLY A 279 -2.94 -4.33 12.61
CA GLY A 279 -3.87 -4.58 13.71
C GLY A 279 -5.33 -4.25 13.39
N LYS A 280 -5.58 -3.23 12.57
CA LYS A 280 -6.93 -2.87 12.08
C LYS A 280 -7.45 -3.93 11.10
N ILE A 281 -6.61 -4.36 10.16
CA ILE A 281 -6.94 -5.40 9.15
C ILE A 281 -7.25 -6.73 9.83
N ALA A 282 -6.44 -7.14 10.82
CA ALA A 282 -6.66 -8.37 11.58
C ALA A 282 -8.05 -8.45 12.26
N ARG A 283 -8.65 -7.30 12.61
CA ARG A 283 -9.99 -7.25 13.20
C ARG A 283 -11.07 -7.63 12.19
N PHE A 284 -10.91 -7.28 10.92
CA PHE A 284 -11.82 -7.74 9.85
C PHE A 284 -11.74 -9.25 9.66
N PHE A 285 -10.54 -9.84 9.68
CA PHE A 285 -10.38 -11.30 9.63
C PHE A 285 -11.05 -12.00 10.83
N LYS A 286 -11.00 -11.41 12.04
CA LYS A 286 -11.75 -11.93 13.20
C LYS A 286 -13.27 -11.89 13.00
N ILE A 287 -13.79 -10.85 12.35
CA ILE A 287 -15.21 -10.77 11.99
C ILE A 287 -15.58 -11.88 10.99
N TYR A 288 -14.74 -12.08 9.96
CA TYR A 288 -14.96 -13.13 8.96
C TYR A 288 -14.82 -14.54 9.51
N ALA A 289 -13.92 -14.77 10.49
CA ALA A 289 -13.83 -16.04 11.18
C ALA A 289 -15.16 -16.41 11.88
N ALA A 290 -15.85 -15.43 12.46
CA ALA A 290 -17.18 -15.62 13.06
C ALA A 290 -18.30 -15.79 12.01
N LEU A 291 -18.15 -15.18 10.82
CA LEU A 291 -19.09 -15.31 9.71
C LEU A 291 -18.96 -16.64 8.95
N LYS A 292 -17.76 -17.20 8.88
CA LYS A 292 -17.42 -18.38 8.06
C LYS A 292 -18.39 -19.55 8.22
N PRO A 293 -18.87 -19.91 9.43
CA PRO A 293 -19.87 -20.98 9.59
C PRO A 293 -21.22 -20.70 8.90
N VAL A 294 -21.57 -19.43 8.67
CA VAL A 294 -22.83 -19.01 8.05
C VAL A 294 -22.67 -18.82 6.54
N ILE A 295 -21.55 -18.25 6.09
CA ILE A 295 -21.33 -17.93 4.67
C ILE A 295 -20.53 -18.99 3.90
N GLY A 296 -19.91 -19.95 4.60
CA GLY A 296 -19.19 -21.09 4.02
C GLY A 296 -17.87 -20.75 3.33
N ARG A 297 -17.29 -19.57 3.56
CA ARG A 297 -16.06 -19.11 2.89
C ARG A 297 -15.22 -18.15 3.74
N ASP A 298 -13.95 -18.03 3.36
CA ASP A 298 -13.04 -16.99 3.83
C ASP A 298 -13.29 -15.65 3.11
N PRO A 299 -12.67 -14.53 3.57
CA PRO A 299 -12.65 -13.28 2.82
C PRO A 299 -12.18 -13.47 1.38
N THR A 300 -12.73 -12.70 0.44
CA THR A 300 -12.21 -12.66 -0.94
C THR A 300 -10.98 -11.76 -1.08
N GLU A 301 -10.30 -11.78 -2.23
CA GLU A 301 -9.23 -10.82 -2.52
C GLU A 301 -9.75 -9.36 -2.54
N ILE A 302 -11.00 -9.14 -2.95
CA ILE A 302 -11.62 -7.80 -2.92
C ILE A 302 -12.00 -7.42 -1.48
N ASP A 303 -12.45 -8.37 -0.65
CA ASP A 303 -12.65 -8.14 0.79
C ASP A 303 -11.34 -7.69 1.46
N LEU A 304 -10.22 -8.37 1.17
CA LEU A 304 -8.89 -7.97 1.65
C LEU A 304 -8.54 -6.53 1.25
N ALA A 305 -8.74 -6.17 -0.03
CA ALA A 305 -8.44 -4.82 -0.50
C ALA A 305 -9.31 -3.76 0.16
N TYR A 306 -10.59 -4.08 0.38
CA TYR A 306 -11.49 -3.24 1.16
C TYR A 306 -11.01 -3.09 2.62
N PHE A 307 -10.51 -4.15 3.26
CA PHE A 307 -9.99 -4.06 4.64
C PHE A 307 -8.76 -3.15 4.74
N ILE A 308 -7.83 -3.25 3.78
CA ILE A 308 -6.64 -2.39 3.71
C ILE A 308 -7.08 -0.93 3.52
N ASP A 309 -7.99 -0.67 2.58
CA ASP A 309 -8.53 0.67 2.34
C ASP A 309 -9.22 1.27 3.57
N MET A 310 -10.02 0.47 4.28
CA MET A 310 -10.68 0.88 5.51
C MET A 310 -9.71 1.10 6.68
N ALA A 311 -8.61 0.34 6.74
CA ALA A 311 -7.57 0.55 7.74
C ALA A 311 -6.82 1.89 7.52
N THR A 312 -6.55 2.24 6.27
CA THR A 312 -5.79 3.44 5.90
C THR A 312 -6.64 4.71 5.84
N HIS A 313 -7.85 4.67 5.25
CA HIS A 313 -8.70 5.87 5.05
C HIS A 313 -10.10 5.79 5.62
N GLY A 314 -10.50 4.63 6.13
CA GLY A 314 -11.83 4.41 6.67
C GLY A 314 -11.87 4.37 8.19
N MET A 315 -12.98 3.85 8.69
CA MET A 315 -13.14 3.46 10.08
C MET A 315 -12.80 1.98 10.24
N ALA A 316 -11.75 1.69 10.99
CA ALA A 316 -11.45 0.31 11.35
C ALA A 316 -12.44 -0.22 12.41
N PRO A 317 -12.66 -1.54 12.46
CA PRO A 317 -13.43 -2.15 13.53
C PRO A 317 -12.85 -1.81 14.91
N PRO A 318 -13.71 -1.71 15.95
CA PRO A 318 -13.27 -1.49 17.32
C PRO A 318 -12.34 -2.61 17.80
N GLY A 319 -11.54 -2.34 18.84
CA GLY A 319 -10.60 -3.33 19.39
C GLY A 319 -11.28 -4.63 19.83
N ASN A 320 -12.48 -4.53 20.41
CA ASN A 320 -13.37 -5.66 20.64
C ASN A 320 -14.38 -5.76 19.49
N VAL A 321 -14.29 -6.83 18.69
CA VAL A 321 -15.14 -7.02 17.50
C VAL A 321 -16.43 -7.81 17.76
N SER A 322 -16.64 -8.36 18.96
CA SER A 322 -17.73 -9.32 19.23
C SER A 322 -19.12 -8.83 18.83
N ASP A 323 -19.46 -7.58 19.15
CA ASP A 323 -20.76 -7.00 18.79
C ASP A 323 -20.93 -6.85 17.28
N LEU A 324 -19.88 -6.42 16.57
CA LEU A 324 -19.91 -6.27 15.12
C LEU A 324 -19.97 -7.63 14.43
N SER A 325 -19.23 -8.62 14.93
CA SER A 325 -19.30 -10.01 14.48
C SER A 325 -20.72 -10.57 14.63
N ALA A 326 -21.33 -10.41 15.80
CA ALA A 326 -22.69 -10.87 16.05
C ALA A 326 -23.72 -10.18 15.14
N LYS A 327 -23.56 -8.86 14.90
CA LYS A 327 -24.40 -8.10 13.96
C LYS A 327 -24.25 -8.63 12.53
N MET A 328 -23.03 -8.88 12.06
CA MET A 328 -22.77 -9.41 10.72
C MET A 328 -23.34 -10.84 10.56
N VAL A 329 -23.12 -11.73 11.54
CA VAL A 329 -23.71 -13.08 11.56
C VAL A 329 -25.23 -13.03 11.51
N LYS A 330 -25.84 -12.12 12.27
CA LYS A 330 -27.29 -11.91 12.25
C LYS A 330 -27.78 -11.40 10.89
N PHE A 331 -27.03 -10.51 10.24
CA PHE A 331 -27.36 -10.05 8.89
C PHE A 331 -27.32 -11.21 7.88
N ALA A 332 -26.24 -11.98 7.86
CA ALA A 332 -26.06 -13.09 6.91
C ALA A 332 -27.02 -14.26 7.13
N SER A 333 -27.49 -14.49 8.36
CA SER A 333 -28.43 -15.59 8.68
C SER A 333 -29.91 -15.22 8.47
N ARG A 334 -30.25 -13.93 8.30
CA ARG A 334 -31.63 -13.48 8.10
C ARG A 334 -32.10 -13.55 6.66
N THR A 335 -31.19 -13.69 5.71
CA THR A 335 -31.49 -13.75 4.29
C THR A 335 -31.70 -15.20 3.85
N ARG A 336 -32.66 -15.44 2.94
CA ARG A 336 -32.90 -16.80 2.39
C ARG A 336 -31.72 -17.30 1.55
N LYS A 337 -30.96 -16.38 0.95
CA LYS A 337 -29.72 -16.63 0.23
C LYS A 337 -28.57 -16.07 1.04
N VAL A 338 -27.43 -16.77 1.04
CA VAL A 338 -26.19 -16.25 1.64
C VAL A 338 -25.83 -14.94 0.92
N PRO A 339 -25.52 -13.85 1.64
CA PRO A 339 -25.19 -12.59 0.99
C PRO A 339 -23.95 -12.67 0.11
N SER A 340 -23.95 -11.94 -0.99
CA SER A 340 -22.80 -11.81 -1.88
C SER A 340 -21.62 -11.13 -1.14
N PRO A 341 -20.36 -11.30 -1.60
CA PRO A 341 -19.23 -10.55 -1.08
C PRO A 341 -19.45 -9.03 -1.05
N GLY A 342 -19.99 -8.46 -2.12
CA GLY A 342 -20.35 -7.06 -2.20
C GLY A 342 -21.45 -6.66 -1.21
N GLU A 343 -22.44 -7.51 -0.94
CA GLU A 343 -23.47 -7.24 0.07
C GLU A 343 -22.87 -7.16 1.48
N LEU A 344 -21.94 -8.06 1.82
CA LEU A 344 -21.21 -8.00 3.09
C LEU A 344 -20.37 -6.72 3.20
N ARG A 345 -19.62 -6.34 2.15
CA ARG A 345 -18.84 -5.10 2.12
C ARG A 345 -19.72 -3.86 2.27
N ARG A 346 -20.85 -3.81 1.55
CA ARG A 346 -21.84 -2.73 1.66
C ARG A 346 -22.39 -2.61 3.07
N GLN A 347 -22.68 -3.75 3.71
CA GLN A 347 -23.19 -3.75 5.09
C GLN A 347 -22.14 -3.28 6.10
N LEU A 348 -20.87 -3.69 5.93
CA LEU A 348 -19.75 -3.19 6.74
C LEU A 348 -19.55 -1.68 6.56
N ALA A 349 -19.58 -1.18 5.32
CA ALA A 349 -19.44 0.25 5.03
C ALA A 349 -20.54 1.08 5.71
N ALA A 350 -21.78 0.56 5.74
CA ALA A 350 -22.90 1.21 6.42
C ALA A 350 -22.74 1.26 7.95
N TRP A 351 -22.06 0.28 8.55
CA TRP A 351 -21.86 0.20 10.01
C TRP A 351 -20.52 0.80 10.49
N LEU A 352 -19.60 1.07 9.57
CA LEU A 352 -18.33 1.73 9.81
C LEU A 352 -18.25 3.03 8.98
N PRO A 353 -19.20 3.98 9.16
CA PRO A 353 -19.26 5.17 8.32
C PRO A 353 -18.05 6.08 8.59
N SER A 354 -17.41 6.59 7.53
CA SER A 354 -16.45 7.67 7.68
C SER A 354 -17.15 8.97 8.06
N GLN A 355 -16.77 9.58 9.19
CA GLN A 355 -17.33 10.87 9.62
C GLN A 355 -16.72 12.08 8.89
N HIS A 356 -15.64 11.86 8.12
CA HIS A 356 -14.94 12.88 7.36
C HIS A 356 -14.85 12.47 5.89
N LYS A 357 -14.93 13.44 4.96
CA LYS A 357 -14.83 13.20 3.51
C LYS A 357 -15.87 12.21 2.97
N TYR A 358 -17.15 12.42 3.29
CA TYR A 358 -18.27 11.53 2.89
C TYR A 358 -18.27 11.14 1.40
N ASN A 359 -18.14 12.12 0.49
CA ASN A 359 -18.10 11.84 -0.95
C ASN A 359 -16.86 11.03 -1.37
N ASP A 360 -15.72 11.25 -0.71
CA ASP A 360 -14.50 10.48 -0.94
C ASP A 360 -14.70 9.02 -0.56
N ARG A 361 -15.30 8.78 0.62
CA ARG A 361 -15.63 7.45 1.12
C ARG A 361 -16.61 6.72 0.20
N ILE A 362 -17.69 7.39 -0.23
CA ILE A 362 -18.64 6.83 -1.21
C ILE A 362 -17.93 6.39 -2.49
N ALA A 363 -17.03 7.22 -3.00
CA ALA A 363 -16.31 6.95 -4.23
C ALA A 363 -15.37 5.76 -4.10
N ARG A 364 -14.70 5.63 -2.95
CA ARG A 364 -13.83 4.48 -2.64
C ARG A 364 -14.63 3.20 -2.42
N ASP A 365 -15.75 3.26 -1.70
CA ASP A 365 -16.61 2.07 -1.48
C ASP A 365 -17.11 1.48 -2.80
N ALA A 366 -17.46 2.34 -3.76
CA ALA A 366 -17.89 1.90 -5.09
C ALA A 366 -16.84 1.01 -5.80
N ILE A 367 -15.54 1.23 -5.58
CA ILE A 367 -14.45 0.44 -6.19
C ILE A 367 -14.55 -1.04 -5.79
N PHE A 368 -14.95 -1.31 -4.55
CA PHE A 368 -15.05 -2.66 -3.99
C PHE A 368 -16.43 -3.29 -4.20
N LEU A 369 -17.39 -2.53 -4.73
CA LEU A 369 -18.77 -2.97 -4.92
C LEU A 369 -19.14 -3.16 -6.38
N ILE A 370 -18.50 -2.44 -7.30
CA ILE A 370 -18.88 -2.40 -8.71
C ILE A 370 -18.61 -3.71 -9.46
N ASP A 371 -17.67 -4.52 -8.98
CA ASP A 371 -17.32 -5.82 -9.57
C ASP A 371 -18.31 -6.93 -9.19
N ASP A 372 -19.21 -6.69 -8.24
CA ASP A 372 -20.21 -7.67 -7.81
C ASP A 372 -21.51 -7.53 -8.62
N PRO A 373 -21.92 -8.55 -9.40
CA PRO A 373 -23.13 -8.49 -10.22
C PRO A 373 -24.43 -8.41 -9.40
N GLU A 374 -24.42 -8.80 -8.13
CA GLU A 374 -25.58 -8.71 -7.23
C GLU A 374 -25.74 -7.29 -6.65
N ILE A 375 -24.73 -6.42 -6.80
CA ILE A 375 -24.77 -5.05 -6.31
C ILE A 375 -25.15 -4.06 -7.41
N THR A 376 -26.31 -3.41 -7.22
CA THR A 376 -26.66 -2.22 -7.99
C THR A 376 -26.25 -0.95 -7.24
N LEU A 377 -25.20 -0.30 -7.73
CA LEU A 377 -24.81 1.04 -7.26
C LEU A 377 -25.83 2.09 -7.70
N SER A 378 -26.13 3.06 -6.82
CA SER A 378 -26.96 4.21 -7.19
C SER A 378 -26.21 5.14 -8.16
N ASP A 379 -26.95 5.93 -8.92
CA ASP A 379 -26.38 6.89 -9.89
C ASP A 379 -25.39 7.86 -9.22
N THR A 380 -25.69 8.26 -7.98
CA THR A 380 -24.78 9.09 -7.18
C THR A 380 -23.45 8.39 -6.90
N HIS A 381 -23.46 7.11 -6.49
CA HIS A 381 -22.22 6.35 -6.26
C HIS A 381 -21.41 6.25 -7.55
N ARG A 382 -22.09 5.88 -8.65
CA ARG A 382 -21.48 5.69 -9.96
C ARG A 382 -20.83 6.97 -10.49
N ARG A 383 -21.53 8.11 -10.39
CA ARG A 383 -21.04 9.42 -10.81
C ARG A 383 -19.84 9.87 -9.98
N ILE A 384 -19.92 9.79 -8.66
CA ILE A 384 -18.82 10.24 -7.79
C ILE A 384 -17.59 9.33 -7.97
N TRP A 385 -17.79 8.02 -8.11
CA TRP A 385 -16.73 7.07 -8.44
C TRP A 385 -16.02 7.42 -9.75
N GLN A 386 -16.76 7.66 -10.84
CA GLN A 386 -16.22 8.07 -12.13
C GLN A 386 -15.47 9.40 -12.08
N GLN A 387 -15.97 10.37 -11.29
CA GLN A 387 -15.33 11.66 -11.09
C GLN A 387 -14.03 11.56 -10.27
N ARG A 388 -13.97 10.62 -9.32
CA ARG A 388 -12.79 10.42 -8.47
C ARG A 388 -11.68 9.67 -9.19
N SER A 389 -11.96 8.44 -9.64
CA SER A 389 -10.93 7.56 -10.21
C SER A 389 -11.45 6.70 -11.34
N GLY A 390 -12.68 6.16 -11.22
CA GLY A 390 -13.21 5.17 -12.14
C GLY A 390 -12.49 3.82 -12.11
N LEU A 391 -11.66 3.57 -11.08
CA LEU A 391 -10.92 2.31 -10.91
C LEU A 391 -11.80 1.22 -10.29
N LYS A 392 -11.55 -0.03 -10.62
CA LYS A 392 -12.19 -1.21 -10.04
C LYS A 392 -11.16 -2.09 -9.34
N ALA A 393 -11.58 -2.91 -8.39
CA ALA A 393 -10.66 -3.88 -7.77
C ALA A 393 -10.17 -4.92 -8.81
N SER A 394 -11.03 -5.29 -9.75
CA SER A 394 -10.72 -6.19 -10.87
C SER A 394 -9.65 -5.65 -11.83
N ASP A 395 -9.44 -4.33 -11.93
CA ASP A 395 -8.34 -3.74 -12.70
C ASP A 395 -6.96 -4.14 -12.13
N PHE A 396 -6.90 -4.40 -10.82
CA PHE A 396 -5.74 -4.93 -10.09
C PHE A 396 -5.78 -6.45 -10.01
N GLY A 397 -6.55 -7.07 -10.91
CA GLY A 397 -6.76 -8.51 -11.00
C GLY A 397 -7.44 -9.11 -9.77
N LEU A 398 -7.94 -8.33 -8.81
CA LEU A 398 -8.56 -8.86 -7.58
C LEU A 398 -9.91 -9.50 -7.92
N SER A 399 -10.33 -10.51 -7.15
CA SER A 399 -11.55 -11.26 -7.45
C SER A 399 -12.32 -11.68 -6.21
N ASP A 400 -13.63 -11.73 -6.36
CA ASP A 400 -14.57 -12.32 -5.39
C ASP A 400 -14.62 -13.85 -5.41
N HIS A 401 -13.93 -14.50 -6.36
CA HIS A 401 -13.88 -15.95 -6.48
C HIS A 401 -12.59 -16.57 -5.93
N ARG A 402 -11.66 -15.74 -5.45
CA ARG A 402 -10.42 -16.18 -4.80
C ARG A 402 -10.42 -15.70 -3.37
N TYR A 403 -10.00 -16.57 -2.46
CA TYR A 403 -10.10 -16.36 -1.02
C TYR A 403 -8.74 -16.16 -0.39
N VAL A 404 -8.73 -15.40 0.71
CA VAL A 404 -7.56 -15.10 1.52
C VAL A 404 -7.87 -15.51 2.95
N SER A 405 -7.13 -16.47 3.49
CA SER A 405 -7.36 -17.03 4.82
C SER A 405 -6.91 -16.09 5.95
N ASP A 406 -5.87 -15.31 5.70
CA ASP A 406 -5.16 -14.55 6.71
C ASP A 406 -4.42 -13.34 6.12
N TYR A 407 -4.01 -12.43 7.02
CA TYR A 407 -3.14 -11.30 6.71
C TYR A 407 -1.93 -11.36 7.63
N PRO A 408 -0.69 -11.28 7.10
CA PRO A 408 0.50 -11.28 7.93
C PRO A 408 0.57 -9.99 8.74
N VAL A 409 0.47 -10.12 10.07
CA VAL A 409 0.58 -8.99 11.00
C VAL A 409 1.96 -9.00 11.64
N ALA A 410 2.70 -7.91 11.48
CA ALA A 410 3.99 -7.74 12.14
C ALA A 410 3.82 -7.42 13.63
N ALA A 411 4.85 -7.72 14.42
CA ALA A 411 4.91 -7.32 15.81
C ALA A 411 4.81 -5.78 15.95
N PRO A 412 4.30 -5.26 17.10
CA PRO A 412 4.31 -3.83 17.38
C PRO A 412 5.68 -3.18 17.14
N THR A 413 5.67 -1.94 16.67
CA THR A 413 6.90 -1.21 16.30
C THR A 413 7.80 -0.92 17.51
N GLY A 414 7.26 -0.92 18.73
CA GLY A 414 7.97 -0.57 19.96
C GLY A 414 8.10 0.95 20.17
N PHE A 415 7.76 1.74 19.16
CA PHE A 415 7.79 3.20 19.22
C PHE A 415 6.78 3.76 20.24
N GLU A 416 5.68 3.04 20.49
CA GLU A 416 4.69 3.39 21.52
C GLU A 416 5.24 3.42 22.94
N LYS A 417 6.39 2.77 23.17
CA LYS A 417 7.07 2.74 24.48
C LYS A 417 8.00 3.92 24.69
N ILE A 418 8.26 4.71 23.64
CA ILE A 418 9.14 5.88 23.71
C ILE A 418 8.32 7.06 24.22
N GLU A 419 8.74 7.62 25.35
CA GLU A 419 8.17 8.88 25.83
C GLU A 419 8.61 10.02 24.91
N ARG A 420 7.66 10.59 24.17
CA ARG A 420 7.90 11.73 23.27
C ARG A 420 8.00 13.01 24.08
N PHE A 421 9.10 13.75 23.91
CA PHE A 421 9.37 14.97 24.67
C PHE A 421 9.48 16.19 23.76
N TYR A 422 9.61 17.38 24.36
CA TYR A 422 9.77 18.62 23.60
C TYR A 422 11.22 18.74 23.10
N THR A 423 11.41 18.80 21.78
CA THR A 423 12.73 18.74 21.12
C THR A 423 13.03 19.98 20.27
N VAL A 424 12.34 21.09 20.51
CA VAL A 424 12.41 22.29 19.66
C VAL A 424 13.56 23.19 20.08
N LEU A 425 14.34 23.65 19.10
CA LEU A 425 15.36 24.67 19.32
C LEU A 425 14.73 26.09 19.32
N PRO A 426 15.27 27.07 20.07
CA PRO A 426 14.73 28.43 20.12
C PRO A 426 14.54 29.10 18.75
N GLU A 427 15.40 28.80 17.78
CA GLU A 427 15.32 29.23 16.39
C GLU A 427 14.11 28.62 15.66
N ASP A 428 13.83 27.32 15.80
CA ASP A 428 12.69 26.66 15.17
C ASP A 428 11.37 27.28 15.70
N LYS A 429 11.31 27.54 17.01
CA LYS A 429 10.14 28.17 17.65
C LYS A 429 9.88 29.59 17.10
N ARG A 430 10.95 30.38 16.90
CA ARG A 430 10.88 31.76 16.40
C ARG A 430 10.64 31.85 14.90
N ALA A 431 11.07 30.86 14.13
CA ALA A 431 10.94 30.86 12.68
C ALA A 431 9.48 30.75 12.22
N CYS A 432 8.63 30.01 12.94
CA CYS A 432 7.26 29.78 12.52
C CYS A 432 6.33 30.98 12.78
N PRO A 433 5.71 31.58 11.75
CA PRO A 433 4.85 32.76 11.90
C PRO A 433 3.60 32.52 12.76
N ALA A 434 3.19 33.53 13.52
CA ALA A 434 2.03 33.45 14.42
C ALA A 434 0.70 33.14 13.70
N ASN A 435 0.55 33.58 12.45
CA ASN A 435 -0.64 33.31 11.63
C ASN A 435 -0.68 31.86 11.11
N VAL A 436 0.46 31.18 10.98
CA VAL A 436 0.52 29.74 10.68
C VAL A 436 0.11 28.94 11.92
N ARG A 437 0.55 29.35 13.11
CA ARG A 437 0.13 28.77 14.40
C ARG A 437 -1.37 28.91 14.67
N LYS A 438 -2.00 29.95 14.13
CA LYS A 438 -3.44 30.21 14.23
C LYS A 438 -4.17 29.83 12.93
N SER A 439 -3.78 28.71 12.32
CA SER A 439 -4.38 28.21 11.09
C SER A 439 -5.88 28.00 11.25
N ARG A 440 -6.64 28.33 10.21
CA ARG A 440 -8.11 28.24 10.16
C ARG A 440 -8.55 27.04 9.33
N ARG A 441 -9.77 26.57 9.57
CA ARG A 441 -10.43 25.65 8.65
C ARG A 441 -11.07 26.45 7.49
N PRO A 442 -11.02 25.92 6.26
CA PRO A 442 -11.64 26.56 5.09
C PRO A 442 -13.14 26.77 5.27
#